data_AF-A0A1W1B9R8-F1
#
_entry.id   AF-A0A1W1B9R8-F1
#
_cell.length_a   1.000
_cell.length_b   1.000
_cell.length_c   1.000
_cell.angle_alpha   90.00
_cell.angle_beta   90.00
_cell.angle_gamma   90.00
#
_symmetry.space_group_name_H-M   'P 1'
#
loop_
_entity.id
_entity.type
_entity.pdbx_description
1 polymer ?
#
loop_
_entity_poly.entity_id
_entity_poly.type
_entity_poly.pdbx_seq_one_letter_code
_entity_poly.pdbx_strand_id
1 'polypeptide(L)' 'MSDARYGFDWNRQFELCLDPERAREYHDETLPQDVFKEAEFCSMCGPKFCAYKITQNIVEEHGETMESEPTH' A
#
# COMPACT_ATOMS: atom_id res chain seq x y z
N MET A 1 2.11 5.67 9.45
CA MET A 1 1.96 6.08 8.03
C MET A 1 2.32 4.92 7.10
N SER A 2 3.48 4.29 7.27
CA SER A 2 3.91 3.15 6.44
C SER A 2 2.97 1.95 6.50
N ASP A 3 2.43 1.63 7.67
CA ASP A 3 1.49 0.50 7.82
C ASP A 3 0.17 0.75 7.08
N ALA A 4 -0.32 2.01 7.06
CA ALA A 4 -1.50 2.40 6.29
C ALA A 4 -1.27 2.24 4.78
N ARG A 5 -0.04 2.51 4.30
CA ARG A 5 0.36 2.25 2.90
C ARG A 5 0.42 0.77 2.59
N TYR A 6 0.93 -0.04 3.51
CA TYR A 6 1.01 -1.49 3.35
C TYR A 6 -0.38 -2.13 3.29
N GLY A 7 -1.31 -1.66 4.12
CA GLY A 7 -2.72 -2.11 4.11
C GLY A 7 -3.61 -1.43 3.06
N PHE A 8 -3.05 -0.59 2.18
CA PHE A 8 -3.79 0.17 1.17
C PHE A 8 -4.93 1.05 1.72
N ASP A 9 -4.80 1.49 2.97
CA ASP A 9 -5.73 2.41 3.62
C ASP A 9 -5.29 3.86 3.37
N TRP A 10 -5.72 4.38 2.22
CA TRP A 10 -5.39 5.73 1.77
C TRP A 10 -5.97 6.81 2.69
N ASN A 11 -7.17 6.59 3.22
CA ASN A 11 -7.80 7.52 4.16
C ASN A 11 -6.99 7.65 5.44
N ARG A 12 -6.55 6.52 6.01
CA ARG A 12 -5.68 6.51 7.19
C ARG A 12 -4.32 7.11 6.90
N GLN A 13 -3.80 6.92 5.69
CA GLN A 13 -2.56 7.59 5.28
C GLN A 13 -2.71 9.11 5.26
N PHE A 14 -3.82 9.64 4.74
CA PHE A 14 -4.08 11.08 4.70
C PHE A 14 -4.22 11.68 6.11
N GLU A 15 -4.91 11.00 7.02
CA GLU A 15 -5.02 11.42 8.42
C GLU A 15 -3.67 11.52 9.15
N LEU A 16 -2.73 10.65 8.77
CA LEU A 16 -1.38 10.62 9.36
C LEU A 16 -0.39 11.54 8.64
N CYS A 17 -0.79 12.19 7.54
CA CYS A 17 0.03 13.17 6.83
C CYS A 17 -0.01 14.53 7.52
N LEU A 18 1.08 15.29 7.35
CA LEU A 18 1.19 16.67 7.85
C LEU A 18 0.14 17.61 7.23
N ASP A 19 -0.19 17.38 5.96
CA ASP A 19 -1.24 18.10 5.22
C ASP A 19 -2.16 17.07 4.54
N PRO A 20 -3.29 16.72 5.18
CA PRO A 20 -4.24 15.74 4.67
C PRO A 20 -5.00 16.18 3.41
N GLU A 21 -5.22 17.48 3.22
CA GLU A 21 -5.98 18.01 2.08
C GLU A 21 -5.14 17.94 0.81
N ARG A 22 -3.92 18.44 0.88
CA ARG A 22 -2.98 18.39 -0.24
C ARG A 22 -2.63 16.95 -0.64
N ALA A 23 -2.52 16.04 0.33
CA ALA A 23 -2.27 14.63 0.05
C ALA A 23 -3.44 13.96 -0.70
N ARG A 24 -4.69 14.37 -0.44
CA ARG A 24 -5.88 13.91 -1.17
C ARG A 24 -5.93 14.47 -2.58
N GLU A 25 -5.64 15.77 -2.75
CA GLU A 25 -5.60 16.41 -4.06
C GLU A 25 -4.64 15.69 -5.02
N TYR A 26 -3.39 15.43 -4.58
CA TYR A 26 -2.41 14.70 -5.41
C TYR A 26 -2.79 13.26 -5.75
N HIS A 27 -3.53 12.59 -4.86
CA HIS A 27 -4.05 11.25 -5.12
C HIS A 27 -5.18 11.29 -6.15
N ASP A 28 -6.15 12.17 -5.93
CA ASP A 28 -7.39 12.26 -6.72
C ASP A 28 -7.17 12.95 -8.08
N GLU A 29 -6.08 13.71 -8.27
CA GLU A 29 -5.65 14.27 -9.58
C GLU A 29 -5.53 13.21 -10.67
N THR A 30 -5.14 11.99 -10.30
CA THR A 30 -4.94 10.88 -11.25
C THR A 30 -6.00 9.79 -11.13
N LEU A 31 -6.69 9.71 -9.99
CA LEU A 31 -7.67 8.69 -9.65
C LEU A 31 -8.88 9.31 -8.91
N PRO A 32 -9.75 10.06 -9.61
CA PRO A 32 -10.78 10.89 -8.97
C PRO A 32 -11.95 10.11 -8.36
N GLN A 33 -12.04 8.80 -8.62
CA GLN A 33 -13.15 7.98 -8.11
C GLN A 33 -12.81 7.44 -6.72
N ASP A 34 -13.76 7.50 -5.80
CA ASP A 34 -13.58 7.05 -4.41
C ASP A 34 -13.21 5.56 -4.30
N VAL A 35 -13.56 4.73 -5.29
CA VAL A 35 -13.14 3.32 -5.38
C VAL A 35 -11.61 3.15 -5.42
N PHE A 36 -10.86 4.17 -5.84
CA PHE A 36 -9.39 4.12 -5.84
C PHE A 36 -8.77 4.37 -4.47
N LYS A 37 -9.54 4.88 -3.50
CA LYS A 37 -9.12 5.04 -2.11
C LYS A 37 -9.11 3.71 -1.33
N GLU A 38 -9.65 2.65 -1.93
CA GLU A 38 -9.58 1.26 -1.44
C GLU A 38 -8.73 0.37 -2.37
N ALA A 39 -8.12 0.95 -3.42
CA ALA A 39 -7.37 0.18 -4.41
C ALA A 39 -6.00 -0.25 -3.88
N GLU A 40 -5.62 -1.49 -4.18
CA GLU A 40 -4.34 -2.11 -3.81
C GLU A 40 -3.15 -1.63 -4.66
N PHE A 41 -3.20 -0.40 -5.17
CA PHE A 41 -2.12 0.21 -5.93
C PHE A 41 -2.20 1.73 -5.87
N CYS A 42 -1.05 2.37 -5.98
CA CYS A 42 -0.96 3.82 -6.13
C CYS A 42 -0.89 4.22 -7.61
N SER A 43 -1.20 5.49 -7.90
CA SER A 43 -1.10 6.08 -9.23
C SER A 43 0.30 6.06 -9.83
N MET A 44 1.35 5.89 -9.02
CA MET A 44 2.74 5.84 -9.49
C MET A 44 3.16 4.47 -10.03
N CYS A 45 2.60 3.37 -9.51
CA CYS A 45 3.04 2.01 -9.85
C CYS A 45 1.97 1.21 -10.61
N GLY A 46 0.69 1.58 -10.47
CA GLY A 46 -0.43 0.87 -11.08
C GLY A 46 -0.61 -0.57 -10.56
N PRO A 47 -1.67 -1.26 -11.01
CA PRO A 47 -2.09 -2.54 -10.44
C PRO A 47 -1.10 -3.69 -10.65
N LYS A 48 -0.20 -3.59 -11.63
CA LYS A 48 0.72 -4.69 -11.98
C LYS A 48 2.09 -4.58 -11.32
N PHE A 49 2.49 -3.40 -10.83
CA PHE A 49 3.85 -3.14 -10.37
C PHE A 49 3.91 -2.54 -8.97
N CYS A 50 2.82 -2.63 -8.19
CA CYS A 50 2.86 -2.18 -6.81
C CYS A 50 3.80 -3.07 -5.99
N ALA A 51 4.92 -2.50 -5.52
CA ALA A 51 5.93 -3.21 -4.75
C ALA A 51 5.34 -3.88 -3.51
N TYR A 52 4.44 -3.21 -2.78
CA TYR A 52 3.81 -3.79 -1.58
C TYR A 52 2.93 -4.99 -1.92
N LYS A 53 2.14 -4.93 -2.99
CA LYS A 53 1.32 -6.06 -3.43
C LYS A 53 2.17 -7.24 -3.88
N ILE A 54 3.26 -6.97 -4.61
CA ILE A 54 4.21 -8.01 -5.03
C ILE A 54 4.86 -8.66 -3.81
N THR A 55 5.30 -7.86 -2.82
CA THR A 55 5.87 -8.38 -1.58
C THR A 55 4.85 -9.20 -0.79
N GLN A 56 3.60 -8.76 -0.67
CA GLN A 56 2.53 -9.55 -0.04
C GLN A 56 2.33 -10.89 -0.75
N ASN A 57 2.22 -10.89 -2.08
CA ASN A 57 2.08 -12.13 -2.85
C ASN A 57 3.27 -13.07 -2.65
N ILE A 58 4.51 -12.56 -2.64
CA ILE A 58 5.71 -13.39 -2.40
C ILE A 58 5.69 -13.98 -1.00
N VAL A 59 5.31 -13.19 0.02
CA VAL A 59 5.22 -13.66 1.42
C VAL A 59 4.09 -14.67 1.57
N GLU A 60 2.95 -14.49 0.92
CA GLU A 60 1.86 -15.48 0.90
C GLU A 60 2.27 -16.77 0.19
N GLU A 61 2.98 -16.67 -0.93
CA GLU A 61 3.40 -17.83 -1.73
C GLU A 61 4.58 -18.59 -1.09
N HIS A 62 5.49 -17.91 -0.38
CA HIS A 62 6.76 -18.47 0.10
C HIS A 62 6.94 -18.40 1.62
N GLY A 63 6.00 -17.83 2.36
CA GLY A 63 6.09 -17.58 3.81
C GLY A 63 6.21 -18.83 4.68
N GLU A 64 5.95 -20.02 4.14
CA GLU A 64 6.22 -21.30 4.81
C GLU A 64 7.73 -21.62 4.92
N THR A 65 8.61 -20.90 4.23
CA THR A 65 10.07 -21.15 4.27
C THR A 65 10.83 -20.38 5.36
N MET A 66 10.15 -19.51 6.12
CA MET A 66 10.77 -18.64 7.13
C MET A 66 10.47 -19.07 8.58
N GLU A 67 10.17 -20.34 8.85
CA GLU A 67 10.06 -20.88 10.22
C GLU A 67 11.18 -21.88 10.59
N SER A 68 12.15 -22.14 9.69
CA SER A 68 13.13 -23.23 9.90
C SER A 68 14.59 -22.82 10.14
N GLU A 69 14.91 -21.58 10.53
CA GLU A 69 16.26 -21.28 11.01
C GLU A 69 16.29 -21.16 12.54
N PRO A 70 16.80 -22.19 13.26
CA PRO A 70 17.09 -22.06 14.67
C PRO A 70 18.24 -21.07 14.82
N THR A 71 17.98 -20.01 15.57
CA THR A 71 18.95 -19.00 15.96
C THR A 71 20.13 -19.67 16.66
N HIS A 72 21.35 -19.41 16.18
CA HIS A 72 22.59 -19.81 16.86
C HIS A 72 22.99 -18.74 17.89
#